data_AF-U1WYJ0-F1
#
_entry.id   AF-U1WYJ0-F1
#
_cell.length_a   1.000
_cell.length_b   1.000
_cell.length_c   1.000
_cell.angle_alpha   90.00
_cell.angle_beta   90.00
_cell.angle_gamma   90.00
#
_symmetry.space_group_name_H-M   'P 1'
#
loop_
_entity.id
_entity.type
_entity.pdbx_description
1 polymer ?
#
loop_
_entity_poly.entity_id
_entity_poly.type
_entity_poly.pdbx_seq_one_letter_code
_entity_poly.pdbx_strand_id
1 'polypeptide(L)' 'MQFIKQEMPMYTHDHAAYVRQMYDWHVKMAQYQDQLRAFHLERAKQFQKMAEERAKTSEIPSGTSAA' A
#
# COMPACT_ATOMS: atom_id res chain seq x y z
N MET A 1 -3.07 -0.87 9.92
CA MET A 1 -2.96 0.57 9.60
C MET A 1 -4.27 1.02 8.99
N GLN A 2 -4.79 2.18 9.38
CA GLN A 2 -5.98 2.77 8.78
C GLN A 2 -5.55 3.95 7.90
N PHE A 3 -5.76 3.84 6.59
CA PHE A 3 -5.50 4.92 5.66
C PHE A 3 -6.79 5.72 5.48
N ILE A 4 -6.80 6.98 5.91
CA ILE A 4 -8.00 7.82 5.83
C ILE A 4 -7.89 8.71 4.59
N LYS A 5 -8.70 8.42 3.57
CA LYS A 5 -8.87 9.30 2.42
C LYS A 5 -9.66 10.52 2.85
N GLN A 6 -9.08 11.71 2.65
CA GLN A 6 -9.74 12.97 2.98
C GLN A 6 -10.72 13.37 1.88
N GLU A 7 -11.87 13.92 2.26
CA GLU A 7 -12.85 14.46 1.31
C GLU A 7 -12.34 15.74 0.66
N MET A 8 -12.68 15.94 -0.61
CA MET A 8 -12.30 17.12 -1.36
C MET A 8 -13.09 18.34 -0.88
N PRO A 9 -12.44 19.49 -0.61
CA PRO A 9 -13.14 20.72 -0.27
C PRO A 9 -14.15 21.13 -1.35
N MET A 10 -15.34 21.52 -0.91
CA MET A 10 -16.33 22.12 -1.81
C MET A 10 -15.97 23.56 -2.12
N TYR A 11 -16.34 24.02 -3.32
CA TYR A 11 -16.13 25.40 -3.71
C TYR A 11 -16.83 26.39 -2.76
N THR A 12 -16.15 27.50 -2.45
CA THR A 12 -16.69 28.61 -1.66
C THR A 12 -16.50 29.92 -2.42
N HIS A 13 -17.34 30.92 -2.11
CA HIS A 13 -17.25 32.24 -2.75
C HIS A 13 -15.98 33.02 -2.37
N ASP A 14 -15.28 32.61 -1.30
CA ASP A 14 -13.94 33.08 -1.01
C ASP A 14 -12.92 32.26 -1.80
N HIS A 15 -12.59 32.75 -2.99
CA HIS A 15 -11.63 32.10 -3.89
C HIS A 15 -10.26 31.88 -3.25
N ALA A 16 -9.77 32.84 -2.44
CA ALA A 16 -8.44 32.73 -1.85
C ALA A 16 -8.41 31.62 -0.79
N ALA A 17 -9.46 31.51 0.01
CA ALA A 17 -9.61 30.40 0.95
C ALA A 17 -9.76 29.06 0.24
N TYR A 18 -10.60 28.97 -0.79
CA TYR A 18 -10.82 27.73 -1.55
C TYR A 18 -9.52 27.21 -2.19
N VAL A 19 -8.75 28.08 -2.84
CA VAL A 19 -7.48 27.68 -3.49
C VAL A 19 -6.48 27.13 -2.47
N ARG A 20 -6.37 27.74 -1.28
CA ARG A 20 -5.50 27.24 -0.20
C ARG A 20 -5.97 25.87 0.31
N GLN A 21 -7.27 25.71 0.53
CA GLN A 21 -7.84 24.43 0.98
C GLN A 21 -7.60 23.31 -0.04
N MET A 22 -7.74 23.61 -1.34
CA MET A 22 -7.46 22.64 -2.41
C MET A 22 -5.98 22.25 -2.45
N TYR A 23 -5.07 23.21 -2.29
CA TYR A 23 -3.63 22.91 -2.18
C TYR A 23 -3.35 21.96 -1.01
N ASP A 24 -3.84 22.29 0.18
CA ASP A 24 -3.64 21.47 1.38
C ASP A 24 -4.24 20.07 1.23
N TRP A 25 -5.42 19.97 0.60
CA TRP A 25 -6.05 18.69 0.30
C TRP A 25 -5.19 17.85 -0.64
N HIS A 26 -4.63 18.44 -1.70
CA HIS A 26 -3.73 17.73 -2.62
C HIS A 26 -2.46 17.23 -1.93
N VAL A 27 -1.86 18.03 -1.03
CA VAL A 27 -0.70 17.59 -0.24
C VAL A 27 -1.05 16.39 0.64
N LYS A 28 -2.20 16.43 1.34
CA LYS A 28 -2.68 15.30 2.16
C LYS A 28 -2.96 14.06 1.33
N MET A 29 -3.54 14.22 0.14
CA MET A 29 -3.81 13.12 -0.77
C MET A 29 -2.54 12.50 -1.34
N ALA A 30 -1.49 13.29 -1.61
CA ALA A 30 -0.19 12.76 -2.02
C ALA A 30 0.42 11.87 -0.93
N GLN A 31 0.42 12.34 0.33
CA GLN A 31 0.88 11.55 1.48
C GLN A 31 0.09 10.25 1.65
N TYR A 32 -1.24 10.31 1.49
CA TYR A 32 -2.11 9.14 1.52
C TYR A 32 -1.72 8.11 0.44
N GLN A 33 -1.44 8.55 -0.79
CA GLN A 33 -1.01 7.66 -1.87
C GLN A 33 0.36 7.03 -1.60
N ASP A 34 1.30 7.78 -1.03
CA ASP A 34 2.61 7.25 -0.65
C ASP A 34 2.49 6.15 0.43
N GLN A 35 1.60 6.35 1.40
CA GLN A 35 1.30 5.35 2.42
C GLN A 35 0.69 4.07 1.81
N LEU A 36 -0.28 4.22 0.89
CA LEU A 36 -0.86 3.08 0.17
C LEU A 36 0.18 2.32 -0.65
N ARG A 37 1.04 3.06 -1.36
CA ARG A 37 2.14 2.48 -2.15
C ARG A 37 3.07 1.68 -1.24
N ALA A 38 3.51 2.24 -0.12
CA ALA A 38 4.39 1.56 0.82
C ALA A 38 3.75 0.26 1.35
N PHE A 39 2.47 0.31 1.73
CA PHE A 39 1.72 -0.86 2.18
C PHE A 39 1.66 -1.96 1.12
N HIS A 40 1.32 -1.63 -0.12
CA HIS A 40 1.23 -2.62 -1.19
C HIS A 40 2.59 -3.22 -1.54
N LEU A 41 3.68 -2.43 -1.50
CA LEU A 41 5.04 -2.93 -1.70
C LEU A 41 5.47 -3.88 -0.57
N GLU A 42 5.14 -3.57 0.68
CA GLU A 42 5.42 -4.47 1.80
C GLU A 42 4.65 -5.79 1.65
N ARG A 43 3.36 -5.70 1.29
CA ARG A 43 2.53 -6.88 1.07
C ARG A 43 3.05 -7.74 -0.08
N ALA A 44 3.51 -7.13 -1.17
CA ALA A 44 4.13 -7.83 -2.29
C ALA A 44 5.38 -8.60 -1.86
N LYS A 45 6.27 -7.98 -1.07
CA LYS A 45 7.46 -8.65 -0.50
C LYS A 45 7.10 -9.85 0.37
N GLN A 46 6.06 -9.74 1.20
CA GLN A 46 5.57 -10.85 2.02
C GLN A 46 5.12 -12.04 1.15
N PHE A 47 4.36 -11.78 0.08
CA PHE A 47 3.91 -12.84 -0.83
C PHE A 47 5.05 -13.45 -1.64
N GLN A 48 6.01 -12.64 -2.08
CA GLN A 48 7.21 -13.13 -2.74
C GLN A 48 7.98 -14.10 -1.84
N LYS A 49 8.22 -13.72 -0.57
CA LYS A 49 8.88 -14.59 0.41
C LYS A 49 8.14 -15.91 0.59
N MET A 50 6.82 -15.89 0.72
CA MET A 50 6.01 -17.11 0.84
C MET A 50 6.09 -18.00 -0.41
N ALA A 51 6.14 -17.40 -1.60
CA ALA A 51 6.32 -18.14 -2.86
C ALA A 51 7.69 -18.83 -2.91
N GLU A 52 8.75 -18.11 -2.54
CA GLU A 52 10.11 -18.65 -2.45
C GLU A 52 10.24 -19.77 -1.40
N GLU A 53 9.59 -19.62 -0.24
CA GLU A 53 9.55 -20.66 0.80
C GLU A 53 8.85 -21.93 0.30
N ARG A 54 7.71 -21.79 -0.40
CA ARG A 54 6.99 -22.93 -1.00
C ARG A 54 7.80 -23.66 -2.06
N ALA A 55 8.53 -22.91 -2.91
CA ALA A 55 9.40 -23.49 -3.91
C ALA A 55 10.50 -24.35 -3.25
N LYS A 56 11.16 -23.83 -2.22
CA LYS A 56 12.20 -24.55 -1.45
C LYS A 56 11.66 -25.81 -0.77
N THR A 57 10.45 -25.77 -0.23
CA THR A 57 9.82 -26.96 0.39
C THR A 57 9.39 -28.01 -0.63
N SER A 58 9.11 -27.61 -1.87
CA SER A 58 8.72 -28.52 -2.96
C SER A 58 9.90 -29.27 -3.56
N GLU A 59 11.13 -28.79 -3.36
CA GLU A 59 12.36 -29.42 -3.87
C GLU A 59 12.92 -30.48 -2.93
N ILE A 60 12.36 -30.66 -1.72
CA ILE A 60 12.69 -31.80 -0.86
C ILE A 60 11.91 -33.01 -1.40
N PRO A 61 12.56 -33.99 -2.05
CA PRO A 61 11.85 -35.17 -2.52
C PRO A 61 11.38 -35.94 -1.29
N SER A 62 10.12 -36.37 -1.27
CA SER A 62 9.62 -37.36 -0.30
C SER A 62 10.19 -38.76 -0.58
N GLY A 63 11.50 -38.83 -0.79
CA GLY A 63 12.20 -39.97 -1.35
C GLY A 63 13.51 -40.21 -0.62
N THR A 64 13.43 -40.55 0.67
CA THR A 64 14.42 -41.44 1.28
C THR A 64 13.68 -42.47 2.13
N SER A 65 13.77 -43.70 1.62
CA SER A 65 13.29 -44.98 2.16
C SER A 65 13.90 -45.32 3.53
N ALA A 66 13.18 -46.08 4.34
CA ALA A 66 13.79 -47.12 5.17
C ALA A 66 12.94 -48.40 5.04
N ALA A 67 13.60 -49.42 4.52
CA ALA A 67 13.15 -50.80 4.36
C ALA A 67 13.31 -51.60 5.66
#